data_AF-A0A7C6IPJ9-F1
#
_entry.id   AF-A0A7C6IPJ9-F1
#
_cell.length_a   1.000
_cell.length_b   1.000
_cell.length_c   1.000
_cell.angle_alpha   90.00
_cell.angle_beta   90.00
_cell.angle_gamma   90.00
#
_symmetry.space_group_name_H-M   'P 1'
#
loop_
_entity.id
_entity.type
_entity.pdbx_description
1 polymer ?
#
loop_
_entity_poly.entity_id
_entity_poly.type
_entity_poly.pdbx_seq_one_letter_code
_entity_poly.pdbx_strand_id
1 'polypeptide(L)'
;MNNSKDNLDHAVYPGEKIALFFSLVVLLFLGWVMYTIRPSLLVITILGSLIYIRGHQGQLLGNSALVTATNYSKVNTLVEQACKALQIDRPRVHIIQDPYLNAYAIGFVKPFTVVIHSSILESFTDEELLFIIGHELTHIKRRHTMWLSIIAPFGRTLPVFDLIFNFWQRRCEYTCDRMGLIVCQNLDASIRAMIKISSGAQALKHTNHQEFVKQSLKVKSKRFDSWSEILGTHPYITNRVTKLNEFYRTSWIAQREAASAKAFVVIPCKNPECNARLRVPDSDKPLLVTCPKCKTSFRFEP
;
A
#
# COMPACT_ATOMS: atom_id res chain seq x y z
N MET A 1 20.59 0.53 10.08
CA MET A 1 19.39 -0.21 9.66
C MET A 1 18.33 0.02 10.73
N ASN A 2 17.40 0.95 10.51
CA ASN A 2 16.27 1.15 11.42
C ASN A 2 15.46 -0.16 11.49
N ASN A 3 14.99 -0.49 12.70
CA ASN A 3 14.29 -1.72 13.03
C ASN A 3 13.15 -1.97 12.02
N SER A 4 13.11 -3.16 11.41
CA SER A 4 12.16 -3.47 10.33
C SER A 4 10.69 -3.38 10.76
N LYS A 5 10.41 -3.52 12.07
CA LYS A 5 9.08 -3.28 12.65
C LYS A 5 8.67 -1.80 12.63
N ASP A 6 9.58 -0.89 12.99
CA ASP A 6 9.28 0.55 13.06
C ASP A 6 8.91 1.10 11.67
N ASN A 7 9.56 0.59 10.61
CA ASN A 7 9.23 0.95 9.24
C ASN A 7 7.83 0.49 8.81
N LEU A 8 7.37 -0.67 9.29
CA LEU A 8 6.03 -1.20 8.97
C LEU A 8 4.93 -0.44 9.73
N ASP A 9 5.16 -0.06 10.99
CA ASP A 9 4.18 0.72 11.74
C ASP A 9 4.06 2.15 11.20
N HIS A 10 5.17 2.76 10.76
CA HIS A 10 5.16 4.05 10.07
C HIS A 10 4.41 4.03 8.73
N ALA A 11 4.28 2.86 8.10
CA ALA A 11 3.54 2.69 6.85
C ALA A 11 2.02 2.83 7.04
N VAL A 12 1.49 2.65 8.25
CA VAL A 12 0.05 2.70 8.53
C VAL A 12 -0.50 4.10 8.28
N TYR A 13 -1.57 4.19 7.49
CA TYR A 13 -2.21 5.48 7.22
C TYR A 13 -2.91 6.04 8.48
N PRO A 14 -2.70 7.32 8.83
CA PRO A 14 -3.29 7.91 10.02
C PRO A 14 -4.83 7.80 10.05
N GLY A 15 -5.35 7.43 11.21
CA GLY A 15 -6.79 7.35 11.44
C GLY A 15 -7.49 6.11 10.87
N GLU A 16 -6.76 5.11 10.37
CA GLU A 16 -7.33 3.82 9.91
C GLU A 16 -8.26 3.20 10.97
N LYS A 17 -7.76 3.01 12.20
CA LYS A 17 -8.55 2.44 13.31
C LYS A 17 -9.71 3.32 13.76
N ILE A 18 -9.52 4.64 13.74
CA ILE A 18 -10.55 5.62 14.13
C ILE A 18 -11.70 5.58 13.13
N ALA A 19 -11.39 5.53 11.83
CA ALA A 19 -12.40 5.40 10.79
C ALA A 19 -13.20 4.10 10.94
N LEU A 20 -12.52 2.96 11.21
CA LEU A 20 -13.20 1.69 11.48
C LEU A 20 -14.16 1.80 12.66
N PHE A 21 -13.71 2.41 13.77
CA PHE A 21 -14.54 2.59 14.97
C PHE A 21 -15.84 3.34 14.65
N PHE A 22 -15.76 4.46 13.94
CA PHE A 22 -16.96 5.21 13.55
C PHE A 22 -17.86 4.40 12.60
N SER A 23 -17.31 3.70 11.62
CA SER A 23 -18.09 2.81 10.73
C SER A 23 -18.84 1.74 11.52
N LEU A 24 -18.20 1.14 12.54
CA LEU A 24 -18.84 0.13 13.39
C LEU A 24 -19.95 0.72 14.27
N VAL A 25 -19.76 1.92 14.82
CA VAL A 25 -20.79 2.60 15.61
C VAL A 25 -22.04 2.88 14.77
N VAL A 26 -21.86 3.38 13.53
CA VAL A 26 -22.97 3.61 12.61
C VAL A 26 -23.66 2.30 12.23
N LEU A 27 -22.90 1.24 11.95
CA LEU A 27 -23.45 -0.07 11.64
C LEU A 27 -24.27 -0.63 12.81
N LEU A 28 -23.78 -0.51 14.04
CA LEU A 28 -24.48 -0.97 15.25
C LEU A 28 -25.77 -0.18 15.47
N PHE A 29 -25.75 1.14 15.26
CA PHE A 29 -26.93 1.98 15.36
C PHE A 29 -28.00 1.58 14.33
N LEU A 30 -27.62 1.39 13.06
CA LEU A 30 -28.56 0.94 12.02
C LEU A 30 -29.10 -0.46 12.30
N GLY A 31 -28.25 -1.38 12.77
CA GLY A 31 -28.66 -2.72 13.18
C GLY A 31 -29.67 -2.69 14.34
N TRP A 32 -29.46 -1.82 15.33
CA TRP A 32 -30.40 -1.60 16.42
C TRP A 32 -31.75 -1.05 15.93
N VAL A 33 -31.74 -0.05 15.04
CA VAL A 33 -32.97 0.48 14.42
C VAL A 33 -33.72 -0.62 13.67
N MET A 34 -33.04 -1.40 12.82
CA MET A 34 -33.67 -2.52 12.09
C MET A 34 -34.26 -3.58 13.03
N TYR A 35 -33.53 -3.90 14.11
CA TYR A 35 -33.99 -4.86 15.12
C TYR A 35 -35.26 -4.39 15.83
N THR A 36 -35.37 -3.10 16.17
CA THR A 36 -36.57 -2.54 16.80
C THR A 36 -37.79 -2.50 15.88
N ILE A 37 -37.58 -2.37 14.56
CA ILE A 37 -38.67 -2.30 13.57
C ILE A 37 -39.17 -3.69 13.19
N ARG A 38 -38.28 -4.59 12.73
CA ARG A 38 -38.62 -5.94 12.27
C ARG A 38 -37.46 -6.92 12.48
N PRO A 39 -37.37 -7.59 13.65
CA PRO A 39 -36.25 -8.47 13.96
C PRO A 39 -36.18 -9.70 13.04
N SER A 40 -37.32 -10.22 12.58
CA SER A 40 -37.39 -11.36 11.66
C SER A 40 -36.73 -11.07 10.32
N LEU A 41 -36.93 -9.86 9.77
CA LEU A 41 -36.32 -9.46 8.50
C LEU A 41 -34.79 -9.39 8.62
N LEU A 42 -34.29 -8.81 9.72
CA LEU A 42 -32.85 -8.73 10.00
C LEU A 42 -32.21 -10.12 10.04
N VAL A 43 -32.84 -11.07 10.75
CA VAL A 43 -32.35 -12.45 10.85
C VAL A 43 -32.34 -13.13 9.48
N ILE A 44 -33.42 -13.01 8.69
CA ILE A 44 -33.51 -13.62 7.35
C ILE A 44 -32.44 -13.04 6.41
N THR A 45 -32.23 -11.72 6.43
CA THR A 45 -31.20 -11.07 5.60
C THR A 45 -29.80 -11.55 5.99
N ILE A 46 -29.50 -11.68 7.29
CA ILE A 46 -28.21 -12.20 7.76
C ILE A 46 -28.05 -13.67 7.34
N LEU A 47 -29.03 -14.54 7.60
CA LEU A 47 -28.92 -15.95 7.25
C LEU A 47 -28.80 -16.17 5.74
N GLY A 48 -29.63 -15.49 4.94
CA GLY A 48 -29.63 -15.58 3.49
C GLY A 48 -28.31 -15.10 2.88
N SER A 49 -27.77 -13.98 3.37
CA SER A 49 -26.45 -13.49 2.95
C SER A 49 -25.35 -14.49 3.30
N LEU A 50 -25.32 -15.07 4.50
CA LEU A 50 -24.32 -16.07 4.89
C LEU A 50 -24.36 -17.33 3.99
N ILE A 51 -25.55 -17.83 3.65
CA ILE A 51 -25.71 -19.00 2.76
C ILE A 51 -25.21 -18.66 1.35
N TYR A 52 -25.64 -17.52 0.80
CA TYR A 52 -25.18 -17.05 -0.51
C TYR A 52 -23.66 -16.88 -0.55
N ILE A 53 -23.08 -16.29 0.52
CA ILE A 53 -21.64 -16.09 0.68
C ILE A 53 -20.88 -17.42 0.59
N ARG A 54 -21.32 -18.40 1.37
CA ARG A 54 -20.67 -19.71 1.46
C ARG A 54 -20.79 -20.53 0.17
N GLY A 55 -21.94 -20.49 -0.49
CA GLY A 55 -22.16 -21.20 -1.75
C GLY A 55 -21.19 -20.76 -2.85
N HIS A 56 -21.00 -19.45 -3.01
CA HIS A 56 -20.16 -18.92 -4.08
C HIS A 56 -18.65 -18.97 -3.75
N GLN A 57 -18.25 -18.82 -2.48
CA GLN A 57 -16.84 -19.03 -2.06
C GLN A 57 -16.35 -20.45 -2.35
N GLY A 58 -17.21 -21.47 -2.18
CA GLY A 58 -16.87 -22.85 -2.50
C GLY A 58 -16.56 -23.06 -3.98
N GLN A 59 -17.33 -22.42 -4.87
CA GLN A 59 -17.15 -22.52 -6.32
C GLN A 59 -15.84 -21.87 -6.79
N LEU A 60 -15.51 -20.67 -6.28
CA LEU A 60 -14.29 -19.95 -6.66
C LEU A 60 -13.02 -20.72 -6.31
N LEU A 61 -12.97 -21.30 -5.11
CA LEU A 61 -11.79 -22.04 -4.66
C LEU A 61 -11.66 -23.43 -5.31
N GLY A 62 -12.78 -24.07 -5.66
CA GLY A 62 -12.79 -25.40 -6.28
C GLY A 62 -12.13 -25.46 -7.66
N ASN A 63 -12.22 -24.39 -8.45
CA ASN A 63 -11.69 -24.33 -9.83
C ASN A 63 -10.34 -23.59 -9.94
N SER A 64 -9.63 -23.41 -8.83
CA SER A 64 -8.42 -22.60 -8.77
C SER A 64 -7.15 -23.45 -8.68
N ALA A 65 -6.04 -22.93 -9.21
CA ALA A 65 -4.74 -23.57 -9.10
C ALA A 65 -4.00 -23.09 -7.85
N LEU A 66 -3.68 -24.00 -6.93
CA LEU A 66 -2.93 -23.68 -5.71
C LEU A 66 -1.45 -23.40 -6.04
N VAL A 67 -0.93 -22.28 -5.55
CA VAL A 67 0.50 -21.92 -5.66
C VAL A 67 1.30 -22.68 -4.62
N THR A 68 2.26 -23.46 -5.07
CA THR A 68 3.18 -24.26 -4.25
C THR A 68 4.62 -24.03 -4.71
N ALA A 69 5.61 -24.64 -4.03
CA ALA A 69 7.00 -24.57 -4.49
C ALA A 69 7.19 -25.15 -5.91
N THR A 70 6.35 -26.11 -6.31
CA THR A 70 6.41 -26.78 -7.62
C THR A 70 5.41 -26.22 -8.64
N ASN A 71 4.28 -25.67 -8.20
CA ASN A 71 3.24 -25.09 -9.06
C ASN A 71 3.22 -23.57 -8.95
N TYR A 72 3.41 -22.86 -10.08
CA TYR A 72 3.65 -21.41 -10.12
C TYR A 72 4.83 -20.99 -9.22
N SER A 73 5.97 -21.70 -9.35
CA SER A 73 7.18 -21.51 -8.52
C SER A 73 7.67 -20.06 -8.45
N LYS A 74 7.59 -19.32 -9.56
CA LYS A 74 7.94 -17.90 -9.61
C LYS A 74 7.04 -17.05 -8.68
N VAL A 75 5.72 -17.25 -8.75
CA VAL A 75 4.76 -16.58 -7.87
C VAL A 75 5.01 -16.99 -6.42
N ASN A 76 5.32 -18.27 -6.18
CA ASN A 76 5.66 -18.78 -4.85
C ASN A 76 6.81 -18.00 -4.21
N THR A 77 7.90 -17.77 -4.95
CA THR A 77 9.07 -17.01 -4.48
C THR A 77 8.70 -15.56 -4.15
N LEU A 78 7.91 -14.89 -4.99
CA LEU A 78 7.47 -13.51 -4.74
C LEU A 78 6.58 -13.41 -3.49
N VAL A 79 5.69 -14.39 -3.28
CA VAL A 79 4.86 -14.48 -2.08
C VAL A 79 5.71 -14.68 -0.83
N GLU A 80 6.72 -15.56 -0.88
CA GLU A 80 7.63 -15.77 0.25
C GLU A 80 8.45 -14.51 0.58
N GLN A 81 8.96 -13.83 -0.45
CA GLN A 81 9.64 -12.55 -0.30
C GLN A 81 8.74 -11.52 0.38
N ALA A 82 7.50 -11.38 -0.08
CA ALA A 82 6.54 -10.44 0.48
C ALA A 82 6.12 -10.80 1.92
N CYS A 83 5.89 -12.07 2.22
CA CYS A 83 5.58 -12.54 3.58
C CYS A 83 6.74 -12.26 4.55
N LYS A 84 7.98 -12.48 4.11
CA LYS A 84 9.18 -12.18 4.89
C LYS A 84 9.31 -10.68 5.16
N ALA A 85 9.11 -9.84 4.15
CA ALA A 85 9.15 -8.39 4.30
C ALA A 85 8.05 -7.86 5.25
N LEU A 86 6.85 -8.45 5.20
CA LEU A 86 5.71 -8.07 6.03
C LEU A 86 5.69 -8.75 7.40
N GLN A 87 6.56 -9.73 7.67
CA GLN A 87 6.60 -10.50 8.92
C GLN A 87 5.25 -11.16 9.23
N ILE A 88 4.68 -11.89 8.26
CA ILE A 88 3.43 -12.64 8.43
C ILE A 88 3.60 -14.10 7.99
N ASP A 89 2.74 -14.97 8.52
CA ASP A 89 2.64 -16.34 8.03
C ASP A 89 2.12 -16.35 6.59
N ARG A 90 2.65 -17.28 5.79
CA ARG A 90 2.22 -17.47 4.41
C ARG A 90 0.73 -17.86 4.36
N PRO A 91 -0.15 -17.11 3.67
CA PRO A 91 -1.50 -17.54 3.39
C PRO A 91 -1.55 -18.56 2.23
N ARG A 92 -2.71 -19.18 2.00
CA ARG A 92 -2.91 -19.92 0.75
C ARG A 92 -2.95 -18.93 -0.41
N VAL A 93 -2.34 -19.28 -1.54
CA VAL A 93 -2.39 -18.43 -2.74
C VAL A 93 -2.92 -19.27 -3.88
N HIS A 94 -3.94 -18.75 -4.57
CA HIS A 94 -4.62 -19.42 -5.65
C HIS A 94 -4.60 -18.56 -6.90
N ILE A 95 -4.39 -19.20 -8.05
CA ILE A 95 -4.53 -18.58 -9.36
C ILE A 95 -5.88 -18.99 -9.94
N ILE A 96 -6.65 -18.02 -10.43
CA ILE A 96 -7.89 -18.29 -11.16
C ILE A 96 -7.78 -17.75 -12.59
N GLN A 97 -8.40 -18.46 -13.53
CA GLN A 97 -8.52 -17.99 -14.90
C GLN A 97 -9.57 -16.89 -14.94
N ASP A 98 -9.14 -15.66 -15.24
CA ASP A 98 -10.03 -14.52 -15.36
C ASP A 98 -9.33 -13.43 -16.20
N PRO A 99 -9.99 -12.88 -17.23
CA PRO A 99 -9.39 -11.90 -18.14
C PRO A 99 -9.26 -10.50 -17.54
N TYR A 100 -9.95 -10.20 -16.44
CA TYR A 100 -9.89 -8.90 -15.76
C TYR A 100 -8.69 -8.85 -14.83
N LEU A 101 -7.99 -7.71 -14.80
CA LEU A 101 -6.85 -7.50 -13.92
C LEU A 101 -7.32 -7.33 -12.48
N ASN A 102 -7.18 -8.38 -11.67
CA ASN A 102 -7.54 -8.32 -10.27
C ASN A 102 -6.75 -9.31 -9.41
N ALA A 103 -6.53 -8.92 -8.15
CA ALA A 103 -6.07 -9.79 -7.08
C ALA A 103 -6.76 -9.33 -5.80
N TYR A 104 -7.05 -10.27 -4.90
CA TYR A 104 -7.72 -9.93 -3.65
C TYR A 104 -7.42 -10.94 -2.56
N ALA A 105 -7.38 -10.47 -1.32
CA ALA A 105 -7.28 -11.30 -0.13
C ALA A 105 -8.65 -11.55 0.53
N ILE A 106 -8.95 -12.81 0.85
CA ILE A 106 -10.17 -13.25 1.54
C ILE A 106 -9.84 -14.08 2.78
N GLY A 107 -10.74 -14.03 3.76
CA GLY A 107 -10.70 -14.87 4.94
C GLY A 107 -11.10 -14.12 6.19
N PHE A 108 -11.93 -14.77 7.01
CA PHE A 108 -12.33 -14.28 8.32
C PHE A 108 -11.40 -14.82 9.43
N VAL A 109 -11.07 -16.10 9.34
CA VAL A 109 -10.11 -16.82 10.21
C VAL A 109 -9.11 -17.58 9.36
N LYS A 110 -7.95 -17.91 9.95
CA LYS A 110 -6.92 -18.70 9.27
C LYS A 110 -7.50 -20.05 8.79
N PRO A 111 -7.02 -20.58 7.64
CA PRO A 111 -6.03 -19.98 6.75
C PRO A 111 -6.66 -18.88 5.86
N PHE A 112 -6.02 -17.71 5.83
CA PHE A 112 -6.34 -16.67 4.85
C PHE A 112 -5.93 -17.13 3.45
N THR A 113 -6.60 -16.60 2.43
CA THR A 113 -6.34 -16.92 1.03
C THR A 113 -6.16 -15.64 0.21
N VAL A 114 -5.12 -15.58 -0.61
CA VAL A 114 -4.96 -14.59 -1.68
C VAL A 114 -5.34 -15.25 -3.00
N VAL A 115 -6.16 -14.58 -3.80
CA VAL A 115 -6.54 -15.00 -5.14
C VAL A 115 -5.93 -14.02 -6.13
N ILE A 116 -5.27 -14.54 -7.17
CA ILE A 116 -4.66 -13.73 -8.24
C ILE A 116 -5.24 -14.19 -9.57
N HIS A 117 -5.72 -13.26 -10.38
CA HIS A 117 -6.23 -13.56 -11.72
C HIS A 117 -5.07 -13.84 -12.69
N SER A 118 -5.24 -14.77 -13.63
CA SER A 118 -4.23 -15.13 -14.63
C SER A 118 -3.75 -13.93 -15.46
N SER A 119 -4.66 -13.00 -15.76
CA SER A 119 -4.38 -11.77 -16.50
C SER A 119 -3.29 -10.88 -15.84
N ILE A 120 -3.18 -10.89 -14.51
CA ILE A 120 -2.11 -10.19 -13.79
C ILE A 120 -0.75 -10.84 -14.08
N LEU A 121 -0.68 -12.18 -14.04
CA LEU A 121 0.56 -12.92 -14.27
C LEU A 121 1.08 -12.71 -15.70
N GLU A 122 0.16 -12.54 -16.66
CA GLU A 122 0.48 -12.30 -18.07
C GLU A 122 0.95 -10.86 -18.33
N SER A 123 0.48 -9.91 -17.53
CA SER A 123 0.60 -8.47 -17.83
C SER A 123 1.59 -7.71 -16.97
N PHE A 124 2.01 -8.25 -15.82
CA PHE A 124 2.81 -7.54 -14.81
C PHE A 124 4.27 -8.04 -14.79
N THR A 125 5.21 -7.12 -14.58
CA THR A 125 6.61 -7.50 -14.28
C THR A 125 6.72 -8.03 -12.86
N ASP A 126 7.87 -8.60 -12.50
CA ASP A 126 8.08 -9.20 -11.19
C ASP A 126 7.97 -8.17 -10.06
N GLU A 127 8.48 -6.96 -10.28
CA GLU A 127 8.39 -5.86 -9.33
C GLU A 127 6.96 -5.31 -9.18
N GLU A 128 6.22 -5.27 -10.29
CA GLU A 128 4.81 -4.85 -10.30
C GLU A 128 3.92 -5.89 -9.61
N LEU A 129 4.16 -7.18 -9.88
CA LEU A 129 3.48 -8.29 -9.23
C LEU A 129 3.82 -8.35 -7.73
N LEU A 130 5.09 -8.13 -7.37
CA LEU A 130 5.53 -8.07 -5.98
C LEU A 130 4.85 -6.92 -5.21
N PHE A 131 4.62 -5.78 -5.87
CA PHE A 131 3.82 -4.68 -5.30
C PHE A 131 2.37 -5.11 -5.02
N ILE A 132 1.70 -5.73 -6.00
CA ILE A 132 0.31 -6.21 -5.83
C ILE A 132 0.21 -7.27 -4.74
N ILE A 133 1.13 -8.24 -4.71
CA ILE A 133 1.18 -9.26 -3.65
C ILE A 133 1.40 -8.59 -2.28
N GLY A 134 2.34 -7.65 -2.17
CA GLY A 134 2.58 -6.90 -0.94
C GLY A 134 1.35 -6.11 -0.47
N HIS A 135 0.61 -5.51 -1.41
CA HIS A 135 -0.65 -4.83 -1.16
C HIS A 135 -1.70 -5.80 -0.57
N GLU A 136 -1.96 -6.93 -1.23
CA GLU A 136 -2.96 -7.91 -0.76
C GLU A 136 -2.60 -8.56 0.57
N LEU A 137 -1.32 -8.91 0.76
CA LEU A 137 -0.84 -9.46 2.03
C LEU A 137 -0.95 -8.43 3.17
N THR A 138 -0.93 -7.14 2.88
CA THR A 138 -1.15 -6.10 3.88
C THR A 138 -2.58 -6.11 4.40
N HIS A 139 -3.58 -6.37 3.55
CA HIS A 139 -4.95 -6.57 4.02
C HIS A 139 -5.05 -7.71 5.05
N ILE A 140 -4.29 -8.78 4.86
CA ILE A 140 -4.22 -9.89 5.83
C ILE A 140 -3.49 -9.45 7.10
N LYS A 141 -2.30 -8.84 6.98
CA LYS A 141 -1.50 -8.35 8.11
C LYS A 141 -2.30 -7.44 9.03
N ARG A 142 -3.09 -6.53 8.44
CA ARG A 142 -3.89 -5.53 9.14
C ARG A 142 -5.29 -6.01 9.51
N ARG A 143 -5.64 -7.26 9.18
CA ARG A 143 -6.98 -7.84 9.37
C ARG A 143 -8.09 -7.06 8.67
N HIS A 144 -7.77 -6.34 7.60
CA HIS A 144 -8.76 -5.72 6.73
C HIS A 144 -9.67 -6.79 6.11
N THR A 145 -9.09 -7.93 5.72
CA THR A 145 -9.83 -9.05 5.13
C THR A 145 -10.95 -9.57 6.02
N MET A 146 -10.79 -9.54 7.34
CA MET A 146 -11.81 -10.00 8.29
C MET A 146 -13.07 -9.15 8.20
N TRP A 147 -12.91 -7.83 8.22
CA TRP A 147 -14.02 -6.88 8.11
C TRP A 147 -14.58 -6.84 6.69
N LEU A 148 -13.71 -6.84 5.68
CA LEU A 148 -14.09 -6.91 4.26
C LEU A 148 -14.88 -8.19 3.96
N SER A 149 -14.54 -9.34 4.56
CA SER A 149 -15.29 -10.59 4.38
C SER A 149 -16.71 -10.52 4.95
N ILE A 150 -16.96 -9.63 5.94
CA ILE A 150 -18.30 -9.41 6.50
C ILE A 150 -19.10 -8.42 5.64
N ILE A 151 -18.49 -7.29 5.25
CA ILE A 151 -19.20 -6.18 4.58
C ILE A 151 -19.21 -6.29 3.05
N ALA A 152 -18.25 -7.02 2.49
CA ALA A 152 -17.96 -7.16 1.05
C ALA A 152 -17.43 -8.56 0.73
N PRO A 153 -18.19 -9.63 1.01
CA PRO A 153 -17.75 -11.03 0.95
C PRO A 153 -17.16 -11.50 -0.39
N PHE A 154 -17.32 -10.69 -1.45
CA PHE A 154 -16.87 -10.96 -2.82
C PHE A 154 -16.21 -9.75 -3.51
N GLY A 155 -15.72 -8.77 -2.74
CA GLY A 155 -15.29 -7.48 -3.30
C GLY A 155 -16.45 -6.65 -3.87
N ARG A 156 -17.70 -7.08 -3.64
CA ARG A 156 -18.91 -6.29 -3.87
C ARG A 156 -19.59 -5.99 -2.55
N THR A 157 -19.72 -4.72 -2.28
CA THR A 157 -20.41 -4.11 -1.15
C THR A 157 -21.87 -3.85 -1.53
N LEU A 158 -22.74 -3.84 -0.52
CA LEU A 158 -24.05 -3.20 -0.70
C LEU A 158 -23.85 -1.68 -0.58
N PRO A 159 -24.63 -0.84 -1.30
CA PRO A 159 -24.47 0.61 -1.25
C PRO A 159 -24.52 1.21 0.17
N VAL A 160 -25.29 0.59 1.07
CA VAL A 160 -25.33 1.00 2.48
C VAL A 160 -24.00 0.74 3.20
N PHE A 161 -23.33 -0.38 2.90
CA PHE A 161 -22.02 -0.68 3.47
C PHE A 161 -20.93 0.23 2.89
N ASP A 162 -21.01 0.58 1.59
CA ASP A 162 -20.12 1.58 1.00
C ASP A 162 -20.20 2.90 1.77
N LEU A 163 -21.41 3.43 1.96
CA LEU A 163 -21.59 4.70 2.66
C LEU A 163 -20.97 4.70 4.07
N ILE A 164 -21.07 3.58 4.78
CA ILE A 164 -20.58 3.43 6.15
C ILE A 164 -19.06 3.21 6.20
N PHE A 165 -18.53 2.36 5.30
CA PHE A 165 -17.15 1.86 5.38
C PHE A 165 -16.18 2.52 4.40
N ASN A 166 -16.64 3.30 3.41
CA ASN A 166 -15.78 3.94 2.40
C ASN A 166 -14.64 4.77 3.01
N PHE A 167 -14.88 5.45 4.13
CA PHE A 167 -13.81 6.22 4.81
C PHE A 167 -12.73 5.33 5.43
N TRP A 168 -13.11 4.17 5.95
CA TRP A 168 -12.19 3.18 6.47
C TRP A 168 -11.46 2.47 5.33
N GLN A 169 -12.20 1.95 4.34
CA GLN A 169 -11.65 1.26 3.18
C GLN A 169 -10.61 2.09 2.44
N ARG A 170 -10.86 3.39 2.19
CA ARG A 170 -9.87 4.29 1.57
C ARG A 170 -8.56 4.38 2.34
N ARG A 171 -8.60 4.36 3.67
CA ARG A 171 -7.39 4.38 4.51
C ARG A 171 -6.68 3.03 4.48
N CYS A 172 -7.44 1.93 4.43
CA CYS A 172 -6.88 0.60 4.21
C CYS A 172 -6.08 0.56 2.89
N GLU A 173 -6.66 1.05 1.79
CA GLU A 173 -5.98 1.13 0.49
C GLU A 173 -4.66 1.91 0.58
N TYR A 174 -4.66 3.07 1.27
CA TYR A 174 -3.43 3.86 1.44
C TYR A 174 -2.38 3.13 2.30
N THR A 175 -2.77 2.41 3.35
CA THR A 175 -1.86 1.56 4.13
C THR A 175 -1.29 0.44 3.25
N CYS A 176 -2.14 -0.23 2.47
CA CYS A 176 -1.75 -1.31 1.59
C CYS A 176 -0.82 -0.83 0.46
N ASP A 177 -1.04 0.35 -0.12
CA ASP A 177 -0.15 0.95 -1.12
C ASP A 177 1.25 1.23 -0.53
N ARG A 178 1.29 1.81 0.67
CA ARG A 178 2.56 2.12 1.35
C ARG A 178 3.34 0.86 1.68
N MET A 179 2.68 -0.17 2.20
CA MET A 179 3.32 -1.45 2.49
C MET A 179 3.71 -2.21 1.22
N GLY A 180 2.89 -2.16 0.17
CA GLY A 180 3.24 -2.70 -1.15
C GLY A 180 4.53 -2.08 -1.69
N LEU A 181 4.70 -0.76 -1.55
CA LEU A 181 5.94 -0.06 -1.90
C LEU A 181 7.12 -0.47 -1.01
N ILE A 182 6.93 -0.67 0.29
CA ILE A 182 7.97 -1.23 1.17
C ILE A 182 8.37 -2.63 0.72
N VAL A 183 7.44 -3.44 0.23
CA VAL A 183 7.73 -4.80 -0.20
C VAL A 183 8.48 -4.80 -1.54
N CYS A 184 8.05 -4.02 -2.53
CA CYS A 184 8.68 -4.00 -3.85
C CYS A 184 9.92 -3.09 -3.96
N GLN A 185 10.08 -2.12 -3.04
CA GLN A 185 11.17 -1.13 -3.01
C GLN A 185 11.35 -0.34 -4.32
N ASN A 186 10.32 -0.27 -5.17
CA ASN A 186 10.37 0.39 -6.47
C ASN A 186 9.10 1.21 -6.73
N LEU A 187 9.20 2.53 -6.55
CA LEU A 187 8.08 3.46 -6.71
C LEU A 187 7.50 3.43 -8.13
N ASP A 188 8.36 3.36 -9.15
CA ASP A 188 7.90 3.39 -10.54
C ASP A 188 7.13 2.10 -10.87
N ALA A 189 7.58 0.94 -10.36
CA ALA A 189 6.85 -0.31 -10.48
C ALA A 189 5.51 -0.26 -9.75
N SER A 190 5.45 0.31 -8.54
CA SER A 190 4.18 0.51 -7.83
C SER A 190 3.20 1.36 -8.63
N ILE A 191 3.65 2.49 -9.18
CA ILE A 191 2.79 3.39 -9.96
C ILE A 191 2.38 2.74 -11.29
N ARG A 192 3.27 2.02 -11.97
CA ARG A 192 2.94 1.26 -13.19
C ARG A 192 1.89 0.18 -12.92
N ALA A 193 2.03 -0.57 -11.83
CA ALA A 193 1.04 -1.57 -11.41
C ALA A 193 -0.33 -0.93 -11.17
N MET A 194 -0.37 0.20 -10.44
CA MET A 194 -1.58 0.99 -10.18
C MET A 194 -2.25 1.46 -11.48
N ILE A 195 -1.47 1.97 -12.44
CA ILE A 195 -1.97 2.38 -13.76
C ILE A 195 -2.55 1.20 -14.53
N LYS A 196 -1.89 0.03 -14.51
CA LYS A 196 -2.40 -1.16 -15.21
C LYS A 196 -3.72 -1.63 -14.61
N ILE A 197 -3.87 -1.64 -13.29
CA ILE A 197 -5.13 -1.99 -12.63
C ILE A 197 -6.24 -1.00 -12.99
N SER A 198 -5.97 0.30 -13.02
CA SER A 198 -7.01 1.31 -13.28
C SER A 198 -7.35 1.53 -14.76
N SER A 199 -6.38 1.30 -15.65
CA SER A 199 -6.44 1.74 -17.05
C SER A 199 -6.15 0.62 -18.05
N GLY A 200 -5.94 -0.62 -17.58
CA GLY A 200 -5.76 -1.81 -18.39
C GLY A 200 -4.29 -2.23 -18.58
N ALA A 201 -4.09 -3.50 -18.92
CA ALA A 201 -2.77 -4.14 -19.04
C ALA A 201 -1.80 -3.40 -19.98
N GLN A 202 -2.36 -2.84 -21.07
CA GLN A 202 -1.61 -2.16 -22.12
C GLN A 202 -1.56 -0.63 -21.94
N ALA A 203 -2.07 -0.09 -20.83
CA ALA A 203 -2.12 1.36 -20.60
C ALA A 203 -0.76 2.04 -20.81
N LEU A 204 0.32 1.39 -20.37
CA LEU A 204 1.68 1.90 -20.48
C LEU A 204 2.25 1.98 -21.91
N LYS A 205 1.52 1.47 -22.93
CA LYS A 205 1.85 1.74 -24.34
C LYS A 205 1.44 3.16 -24.76
N HIS A 206 0.47 3.75 -24.08
CA HIS A 206 -0.13 5.03 -24.41
C HIS A 206 0.17 6.13 -23.38
N THR A 207 0.62 5.74 -22.18
CA THR A 207 1.00 6.66 -21.10
C THR A 207 2.25 6.19 -20.39
N ASN A 208 2.80 7.02 -19.53
CA ASN A 208 3.90 6.64 -18.65
C ASN A 208 3.61 7.09 -17.20
N HIS A 209 4.31 6.46 -16.27
CA HIS A 209 4.16 6.71 -14.84
C HIS A 209 4.41 8.19 -14.46
N GLN A 210 5.33 8.88 -15.15
CA GLN A 210 5.67 10.28 -14.85
C GLN A 210 4.53 11.23 -15.22
N GLU A 211 3.87 11.03 -16.36
CA GLU A 211 2.70 11.81 -16.76
C GLU A 211 1.53 11.61 -15.80
N PHE A 212 1.33 10.37 -15.33
CA PHE A 212 0.31 10.06 -14.34
C PHE A 212 0.58 10.76 -12.99
N VAL A 213 1.85 10.82 -12.55
CA VAL A 213 2.25 11.60 -11.37
C VAL A 213 1.97 13.09 -11.59
N LYS A 214 2.33 13.66 -12.74
CA LYS A 214 2.03 15.07 -13.07
C LYS A 214 0.52 15.35 -13.03
N GLN A 215 -0.30 14.46 -13.60
CA GLN A 215 -1.77 14.57 -13.53
C GLN A 215 -2.26 14.56 -12.08
N SER A 216 -1.77 13.62 -11.26
CA SER A 216 -2.19 13.48 -9.86
C SER A 216 -1.94 14.76 -9.04
N LEU A 217 -0.82 15.43 -9.30
CA LEU A 217 -0.46 16.70 -8.64
C LEU A 217 -1.35 17.88 -9.09
N LYS A 218 -1.82 17.88 -10.35
CA LYS A 218 -2.76 18.91 -10.86
C LYS A 218 -4.17 18.73 -10.31
N VAL A 219 -4.63 17.50 -10.07
CA VAL A 219 -5.94 17.24 -9.47
C VAL A 219 -6.00 17.77 -8.04
N LYS A 220 -4.91 17.59 -7.27
CA LYS A 220 -4.82 18.07 -5.88
C LYS A 220 -5.05 19.58 -5.71
N SER A 221 -4.74 20.40 -6.72
CA SER A 221 -4.93 21.86 -6.63
C SER A 221 -6.39 22.30 -6.83
N LYS A 222 -7.27 21.44 -7.36
CA LYS A 222 -8.70 21.72 -7.52
C LYS A 222 -9.47 21.13 -6.34
N ARG A 223 -9.73 21.98 -5.34
CA ARG A 223 -10.35 21.67 -4.03
C ARG A 223 -11.77 21.06 -4.06
N PHE A 224 -12.40 20.88 -5.23
CA PHE A 224 -13.84 20.58 -5.35
C PHE A 224 -14.21 19.15 -5.79
N ASP A 225 -13.24 18.28 -6.14
CA ASP A 225 -13.52 16.89 -6.57
C ASP A 225 -13.78 15.91 -5.39
N SER A 226 -13.90 16.43 -4.15
CA SER A 226 -13.94 15.62 -2.93
C SER A 226 -15.29 14.95 -2.64
N TRP A 227 -16.41 15.42 -3.24
CA TRP A 227 -17.74 14.89 -2.93
C TRP A 227 -18.06 13.61 -3.70
N SER A 228 -17.69 13.52 -4.99
CA SER A 228 -17.91 12.31 -5.80
C SER A 228 -17.06 11.13 -5.33
N GLU A 229 -15.88 11.37 -4.75
CA GLU A 229 -15.04 10.34 -4.16
C GLU A 229 -15.64 9.74 -2.88
N ILE A 230 -16.48 10.47 -2.15
CA ILE A 230 -17.18 9.93 -0.96
C ILE A 230 -18.15 8.81 -1.37
N LEU A 231 -18.72 8.91 -2.57
CA LEU A 231 -19.68 7.95 -3.12
C LEU A 231 -19.02 6.85 -3.98
N GLY A 232 -17.71 6.92 -4.23
CA GLY A 232 -16.97 5.90 -4.97
C GLY A 232 -16.55 4.71 -4.08
N THR A 233 -16.58 3.50 -4.63
CA THR A 233 -16.20 2.26 -3.93
C THR A 233 -14.68 2.13 -3.71
N HIS A 234 -13.88 2.85 -4.50
CA HIS A 234 -12.42 2.92 -4.35
C HIS A 234 -11.94 4.37 -4.41
N PRO A 235 -10.89 4.72 -3.65
CA PRO A 235 -10.27 6.04 -3.78
C PRO A 235 -9.76 6.23 -5.20
N TYR A 236 -9.80 7.46 -5.70
CA TYR A 236 -9.29 7.73 -7.03
C TYR A 236 -7.83 7.35 -7.14
N ILE A 237 -7.46 6.74 -8.26
CA ILE A 237 -6.09 6.28 -8.52
C ILE A 237 -5.09 7.43 -8.44
N THR A 238 -5.48 8.64 -8.86
CA THR A 238 -4.69 9.87 -8.72
C THR A 238 -4.41 10.21 -7.26
N ASN A 239 -5.39 10.04 -6.37
CA ASN A 239 -5.20 10.27 -4.93
C ASN A 239 -4.29 9.21 -4.31
N ARG A 240 -4.48 7.94 -4.65
CA ARG A 240 -3.60 6.86 -4.20
C ARG A 240 -2.15 7.09 -4.63
N VAL A 241 -1.92 7.42 -5.91
CA VAL A 241 -0.58 7.76 -6.44
C VAL A 241 0.02 8.97 -5.74
N THR A 242 -0.77 10.02 -5.50
CA THR A 242 -0.33 11.21 -4.76
C THR A 242 0.11 10.83 -3.34
N LYS A 243 -0.70 10.06 -2.61
CA LYS A 243 -0.41 9.62 -1.24
C LYS A 243 0.79 8.69 -1.16
N LEU A 244 0.96 7.82 -2.15
CA LEU A 244 2.12 6.94 -2.23
C LEU A 244 3.41 7.72 -2.49
N ASN A 245 3.38 8.68 -3.42
CA ASN A 245 4.51 9.55 -3.72
C ASN A 245 4.86 10.48 -2.54
N GLU A 246 3.86 11.01 -1.84
CA GLU A 246 4.05 11.75 -0.57
C GLU A 246 4.80 10.89 0.45
N PHE A 247 4.34 9.64 0.67
CA PHE A 247 4.98 8.70 1.59
C PHE A 247 6.41 8.33 1.16
N TYR A 248 6.66 8.11 -0.13
CA TYR A 248 7.99 7.81 -0.65
C TYR A 248 8.97 8.94 -0.36
N ARG A 249 8.56 10.19 -0.62
CA ARG A 249 9.38 11.39 -0.38
C ARG A 249 9.72 11.56 1.09
N THR A 250 8.74 11.43 1.99
CA THR A 250 8.96 11.62 3.42
C THR A 250 9.72 10.45 4.06
N SER A 251 9.53 9.23 3.57
CA SER A 251 10.09 8.03 4.21
C SER A 251 11.44 7.61 3.63
N TRP A 252 11.70 7.75 2.33
CA TRP A 252 13.00 7.36 1.75
C TRP A 252 13.87 8.57 1.41
N ILE A 253 13.35 9.57 0.70
CA ILE A 253 14.17 10.70 0.24
C ILE A 253 14.62 11.54 1.44
N ALA A 254 13.68 11.97 2.29
CA ALA A 254 14.02 12.79 3.45
C ALA A 254 14.95 12.04 4.43
N GLN A 255 14.80 10.72 4.57
CA GLN A 255 15.73 9.93 5.39
C GLN A 255 17.13 9.84 4.75
N ARG A 256 17.23 9.66 3.43
CA ARG A 256 18.52 9.64 2.71
C ARG A 256 19.18 11.01 2.70
N GLU A 257 18.42 12.08 2.53
CA GLU A 257 18.90 13.46 2.61
C GLU A 257 19.34 13.81 4.04
N ALA A 258 18.58 13.42 5.07
CA ALA A 258 18.97 13.60 6.47
C ALA A 258 20.20 12.76 6.84
N ALA A 259 20.31 11.52 6.35
CA ALA A 259 21.49 10.68 6.54
C ALA A 259 22.72 11.26 5.82
N SER A 260 22.54 11.75 4.59
CA SER A 260 23.58 12.46 3.83
C SER A 260 23.92 13.81 4.46
N ALA A 261 22.98 14.51 5.09
CA ALA A 261 23.26 15.74 5.83
C ALA A 261 24.06 15.45 7.10
N LYS A 262 23.73 14.37 7.83
CA LYS A 262 24.50 13.90 9.00
C LYS A 262 25.89 13.39 8.64
N ALA A 263 26.08 12.84 7.44
CA ALA A 263 27.38 12.35 6.98
C ALA A 263 28.41 13.46 6.70
N PHE A 264 28.06 14.75 6.88
CA PHE A 264 28.98 15.86 6.68
C PHE A 264 28.81 16.92 7.77
N VAL A 265 29.91 17.43 8.28
CA VAL A 265 29.97 18.56 9.21
C VAL A 265 30.40 19.84 8.49
N VAL A 266 29.94 20.98 8.98
CA VAL A 266 30.32 22.29 8.44
C VAL A 266 31.33 22.94 9.37
N ILE A 267 32.55 23.13 8.88
CA ILE A 267 33.66 23.70 9.65
C ILE A 267 34.09 25.05 9.07
N PRO A 268 34.51 26.02 9.89
CA PRO A 268 35.12 27.25 9.39
C PRO A 268 36.50 26.95 8.78
N CYS A 269 36.90 27.73 7.77
CA CYS A 269 38.26 27.71 7.27
C CYS A 269 39.24 28.19 8.36
N LYS A 270 40.39 27.52 8.52
CA LYS A 270 41.43 27.94 9.48
C LYS A 270 42.25 29.16 9.03
N ASN A 271 42.07 29.65 7.80
CA ASN A 271 42.72 30.88 7.35
C ASN A 271 41.97 32.11 7.92
N PRO A 272 42.62 32.97 8.73
CA PRO A 272 41.98 34.11 9.39
C PRO A 272 41.36 35.12 8.41
N GLU A 273 41.92 35.24 7.21
CA GLU A 273 41.44 36.16 6.17
C GLU A 273 40.30 35.54 5.33
N CYS A 274 39.96 34.27 5.58
CA CYS A 274 38.98 33.52 4.80
C CYS A 274 37.74 33.16 5.60
N ASN A 275 36.63 33.87 5.36
CA ASN A 275 35.34 33.57 5.97
C ASN A 275 34.56 32.42 5.29
N ALA A 276 35.26 31.40 4.78
CA ALA A 276 34.62 30.27 4.12
C ALA A 276 34.16 29.22 5.13
N ARG A 277 32.98 28.64 4.89
CA ARG A 277 32.48 27.46 5.62
C ARG A 277 32.57 26.24 4.70
N LEU A 278 33.29 25.21 5.15
CA LEU A 278 33.59 24.02 4.37
C LEU A 278 32.72 22.86 4.86
N ARG A 279 32.10 22.16 3.91
CA ARG A 279 31.37 20.93 4.19
C ARG A 279 32.34 19.76 4.02
N VAL A 280 32.65 19.08 5.12
CA VAL A 280 33.60 17.95 5.15
C VAL A 280 32.90 16.70 5.65
N PRO A 281 33.29 15.49 5.20
CA PRO A 281 32.71 14.26 5.70
C PRO A 281 32.83 14.16 7.22
N ASP A 282 31.76 13.73 7.88
CA ASP A 282 31.77 13.38 9.30
C ASP A 282 32.52 12.05 9.45
N SER A 283 33.71 12.09 10.04
CA SER A 283 34.69 11.00 10.03
C SER A 283 35.49 11.02 11.33
N ASP A 284 35.55 9.89 12.03
CA ASP A 284 36.36 9.70 13.24
C ASP A 284 37.88 9.74 12.96
N LYS A 285 38.28 9.76 11.69
CA LYS A 285 39.67 9.85 11.26
C LYS A 285 40.03 11.27 10.85
N PRO A 286 41.27 11.73 11.11
CA PRO A 286 41.74 13.03 10.67
C PRO A 286 41.64 13.18 9.15
N LEU A 287 41.10 14.32 8.70
CA LEU A 287 40.96 14.66 7.29
C LEU A 287 41.91 15.79 6.91
N LEU A 288 42.55 15.69 5.75
CA LEU A 288 43.23 16.82 5.13
C LEU A 288 42.20 17.59 4.29
N VAL A 289 41.89 18.82 4.70
CA VAL A 289 40.85 19.64 4.08
C VAL A 289 41.51 20.81 3.37
N THR A 290 41.21 20.97 2.08
CA THR A 290 41.69 22.11 1.28
C THR A 290 40.53 23.06 0.99
N CYS A 291 40.65 24.31 1.41
CA CYS A 291 39.63 25.32 1.14
C CYS A 291 39.61 25.67 -0.35
N PRO A 292 38.47 25.57 -1.06
CA PRO A 292 38.40 25.93 -2.47
C PRO A 292 38.56 27.44 -2.71
N LYS A 293 38.23 28.28 -1.72
CA LYS A 293 38.26 29.75 -1.81
C LYS A 293 39.66 30.33 -1.66
N CYS A 294 40.39 29.98 -0.60
CA CYS A 294 41.73 30.51 -0.31
C CYS A 294 42.88 29.53 -0.58
N LYS A 295 42.57 28.31 -1.03
CA LYS A 295 43.53 27.22 -1.30
C LYS A 295 44.36 26.76 -0.09
N THR A 296 44.11 27.28 1.11
CA THR A 296 44.75 26.82 2.34
C THR A 296 44.32 25.38 2.65
N SER A 297 45.30 24.51 2.83
CA SER A 297 45.11 23.13 3.32
C SER A 297 45.37 23.07 4.82
N PHE A 298 44.50 22.40 5.56
CA PHE A 298 44.66 22.19 7.00
C PHE A 298 44.11 20.84 7.42
N ARG A 299 44.62 20.32 8.55
CA ARG A 299 44.12 19.09 9.15
C ARG A 299 42.89 19.39 10.01
N PHE A 300 41.81 18.67 9.72
CA PHE A 300 40.60 18.62 10.53
C PHE A 300 40.64 17.33 11.34
N GLU A 301 40.59 17.47 12.66
CA GLU A 301 40.41 16.37 13.60
C GLU A 301 39.00 16.55 14.20
N PRO A 302 38.14 15.52 14.12
CA PRO A 302 36.74 15.58 14.54
C PRO A 302 36.59 15.90 16.05
#